data_AF-A0A510DU08-F1
#
_entry.id   AF-A0A510DU08-F1
#
_cell.length_a   1.000
_cell.length_b   1.000
_cell.length_c   1.000
_cell.angle_alpha   90.00
_cell.angle_beta   90.00
_cell.angle_gamma   90.00
#
_symmetry.space_group_name_H-M   'P 1'
#
loop_
_entity.id
_entity.type
_entity.pdbx_description
1 polymer ?
#
loop_
_entity_poly.entity_id
_entity_poly.type
_entity_poly.pdbx_seq_one_letter_code
_entity_poly.pdbx_strand_id
1 'polypeptide(L)'
;MTSGIVRAYVTRLKINIRNMIILSLAYGIGIISSTVIVGVLFPEIYTPTTRQALEALAIRMLNIHNHVLPKDALGVVAAAIFTPFLAAIIAAFVASGTISGTFSEDRNEGVFEVLLSSPVSHRDIIISLLIYTLLASLIVEGLVITITSGISLLSLYLMGYLNSFGIYYLELVTILIPSLTFPAVLISLLLITISPSLGRVRTGLTPGRTYYQRFHFFQY
;
A
#
# COMPACT_ATOMS: atom_id res chain seq x y z
N MET A 1 -27.93 -17.89 12.99
CA MET A 1 -26.67 -17.48 13.67
C MET A 1 -25.52 -17.21 12.69
N THR A 2 -25.32 -18.03 11.65
CA THR A 2 -24.28 -17.85 10.62
C THR A 2 -24.32 -16.51 9.88
N SER A 3 -25.50 -15.92 9.65
CA SER A 3 -25.63 -14.62 8.95
C SER A 3 -25.08 -13.43 9.73
N GLY A 4 -25.08 -13.49 11.08
CA GLY A 4 -24.55 -12.43 11.94
C GLY A 4 -23.02 -12.41 11.97
N ILE A 5 -22.40 -13.59 12.04
CA ILE A 5 -20.94 -13.75 12.07
C ILE A 5 -20.32 -13.34 10.74
N VAL A 6 -20.89 -13.78 9.62
CA VAL A 6 -20.44 -13.38 8.27
C VAL A 6 -20.58 -11.87 8.07
N ARG A 7 -21.69 -11.27 8.54
CA ARG A 7 -21.91 -9.81 8.44
C ARG A 7 -20.92 -9.01 9.31
N ALA A 8 -20.61 -9.47 10.52
CA ALA A 8 -19.61 -8.86 11.39
C ALA A 8 -18.20 -8.93 10.79
N TYR A 9 -17.85 -10.08 10.20
CA TYR A 9 -16.58 -10.30 9.52
C TYR A 9 -16.41 -9.37 8.31
N VAL A 10 -17.43 -9.29 7.43
CA VAL A 10 -17.44 -8.37 6.28
C VAL A 10 -17.34 -6.90 6.72
N THR A 11 -17.95 -6.53 7.84
CA THR A 11 -17.91 -5.16 8.36
C THR A 11 -16.52 -4.79 8.87
N ARG A 12 -15.84 -5.70 9.60
CA ARG A 12 -14.44 -5.52 10.01
C ARG A 12 -13.50 -5.41 8.81
N LEU A 13 -13.67 -6.29 7.83
CA LEU A 13 -12.93 -6.26 6.57
C LEU A 13 -13.03 -4.87 5.88
N LYS A 14 -14.24 -4.32 5.78
CA LYS A 14 -14.47 -2.97 5.22
C LYS A 14 -13.77 -1.86 6.01
N ILE A 15 -13.80 -1.93 7.33
CA ILE A 15 -13.13 -0.94 8.20
C ILE A 15 -11.61 -1.01 8.02
N ASN A 16 -11.05 -2.22 7.96
CA ASN A 16 -9.61 -2.42 7.78
C ASN A 16 -9.14 -1.96 6.40
N ILE A 17 -9.91 -2.21 5.32
CA ILE A 17 -9.62 -1.62 4.01
C ILE A 17 -9.63 -0.10 4.08
N ARG A 18 -10.64 0.51 4.69
CA ARG A 18 -10.73 1.97 4.80
C ARG A 18 -9.51 2.55 5.53
N ASN A 19 -9.10 1.93 6.63
CA ASN A 19 -7.93 2.37 7.39
C ASN A 19 -6.63 2.17 6.60
N MET A 20 -6.52 1.06 5.85
CA MET A 20 -5.40 0.78 4.95
C MET A 20 -5.27 1.86 3.87
N ILE A 21 -6.38 2.23 3.24
CA ILE A 21 -6.45 3.30 2.24
C ILE A 21 -6.02 4.63 2.88
N ILE A 22 -6.63 5.04 3.99
CA ILE A 22 -6.34 6.33 4.64
C ILE A 22 -4.87 6.42 5.03
N LEU A 23 -4.32 5.37 5.65
CA LEU A 23 -2.94 5.37 6.11
C LEU A 23 -1.96 5.43 4.93
N SER A 24 -2.18 4.62 3.89
CA SER A 24 -1.34 4.65 2.70
C SER A 24 -1.43 5.98 1.95
N LEU A 25 -2.61 6.62 1.90
CA LEU A 25 -2.77 7.95 1.33
C LEU A 25 -2.03 9.02 2.12
N ALA A 26 -2.12 9.00 3.45
CA ALA A 26 -1.42 9.96 4.30
C ALA A 26 0.09 9.88 4.10
N TYR A 27 0.65 8.68 4.05
CA TYR A 27 2.07 8.48 3.74
C TYR A 27 2.41 8.89 2.31
N GLY A 28 1.57 8.54 1.33
CA GLY A 28 1.75 8.94 -0.07
C GLY A 28 1.86 10.45 -0.22
N ILE A 29 0.92 11.20 0.37
CA ILE A 29 0.95 12.67 0.36
C ILE A 29 2.21 13.21 1.05
N GLY A 30 2.63 12.59 2.17
CA GLY A 30 3.88 12.94 2.86
C GLY A 30 5.13 12.77 1.99
N ILE A 31 5.21 11.70 1.18
CA ILE A 31 6.34 11.48 0.27
C ILE A 31 6.34 12.51 -0.87
N ILE A 32 5.19 12.73 -1.52
CA ILE A 32 5.13 13.69 -2.65
C ILE A 32 5.53 15.07 -2.15
N SER A 33 4.91 15.52 -1.04
CA SER A 33 5.17 16.83 -0.48
C SER A 33 6.64 16.97 -0.12
N SER A 34 7.23 16.02 0.60
CA SER A 34 8.67 16.07 0.93
C SER A 34 9.58 16.05 -0.30
N THR A 35 9.30 15.21 -1.31
CA THR A 35 10.14 15.11 -2.51
C THR A 35 10.06 16.37 -3.37
N VAL A 36 8.87 16.94 -3.53
CA VAL A 36 8.65 18.20 -4.25
C VAL A 36 9.24 19.38 -3.47
N ILE A 37 9.02 19.46 -2.16
CA ILE A 37 9.58 20.50 -1.28
C ILE A 37 11.10 20.47 -1.36
N VAL A 38 11.73 19.29 -1.23
CA VAL A 38 13.19 19.15 -1.30
C VAL A 38 13.72 19.52 -2.69
N GLY A 39 13.10 19.00 -3.75
CA GLY A 39 13.54 19.25 -5.13
C GLY A 39 13.34 20.70 -5.60
N VAL A 40 12.30 21.39 -5.13
CA VAL A 40 11.98 22.76 -5.54
C VAL A 40 12.67 23.80 -4.66
N LEU A 41 12.70 23.60 -3.33
CA LEU A 41 13.25 24.58 -2.39
C LEU A 41 14.76 24.47 -2.19
N PHE A 42 15.36 23.31 -2.48
CA PHE A 42 16.80 23.10 -2.37
C PHE A 42 17.39 22.67 -3.73
N PRO A 43 17.33 23.54 -4.75
CA PRO A 43 17.80 23.20 -6.09
C PRO A 43 19.32 22.97 -6.16
N GLU A 44 20.06 23.37 -5.12
CA GLU A 44 21.49 23.15 -4.94
C GLU A 44 21.86 21.68 -4.74
N ILE A 45 20.88 20.82 -4.38
CA ILE A 45 21.05 19.37 -4.29
C ILE A 45 21.36 18.77 -5.67
N TYR A 46 20.88 19.40 -6.75
CA TYR A 46 21.15 18.96 -8.12
C TYR A 46 22.48 19.52 -8.62
N THR A 47 23.57 18.89 -8.17
CA THR A 47 24.91 19.04 -8.76
C THR A 47 24.87 18.78 -10.28
N PRO A 48 25.85 19.28 -11.07
CA PRO A 48 25.88 19.06 -12.51
C PRO A 48 25.78 17.57 -12.92
N THR A 49 26.41 16.69 -12.14
CA THR A 49 26.37 15.23 -12.37
C THR A 49 25.00 14.62 -12.07
N THR A 50 24.37 14.98 -10.95
CA THR A 50 23.03 14.47 -10.59
C THR A 50 21.96 15.01 -11.52
N ARG A 51 22.09 16.26 -11.96
CA ARG A 51 21.23 16.87 -12.97
C ARG A 51 21.28 16.12 -14.31
N GLN A 52 22.47 15.86 -14.83
CA GLN A 52 22.63 15.11 -16.10
C GLN A 52 22.03 13.70 -16.00
N ALA A 53 22.25 13.02 -14.87
CA ALA A 53 21.65 11.71 -14.62
C ALA A 53 20.11 11.77 -14.59
N LEU A 54 19.55 12.80 -13.96
CA LEU A 54 18.10 12.99 -13.88
C LEU A 54 17.49 13.37 -15.24
N GLU A 55 18.16 14.21 -16.03
CA GLU A 55 17.74 14.54 -17.40
C GLU A 55 17.75 13.28 -18.30
N ALA A 56 18.78 12.43 -18.18
CA ALA A 56 18.83 11.14 -18.89
C ALA A 56 17.68 10.19 -18.47
N LEU A 57 17.36 10.15 -17.17
CA LEU A 57 16.21 9.39 -16.67
C LEU A 57 14.87 10.00 -17.12
N ALA A 58 14.77 11.33 -17.22
CA ALA A 58 13.56 12.01 -17.69
C ALA A 58 13.26 11.66 -19.16
N ILE A 59 14.29 11.59 -20.00
CA ILE A 59 14.16 11.12 -21.39
C ILE A 59 13.67 9.66 -21.39
N ARG A 60 14.37 8.78 -20.66
CA ARG A 60 14.13 7.33 -20.71
C ARG A 60 12.79 6.92 -20.09
N MET A 61 12.46 7.47 -18.92
CA MET A 61 11.26 7.12 -18.16
C MET A 61 10.06 7.94 -18.63
N LEU A 62 10.21 9.25 -18.79
CA LEU A 62 9.08 10.17 -18.99
C LEU A 62 8.99 10.73 -20.43
N ASN A 63 9.87 10.29 -21.34
CA ASN A 63 9.88 10.74 -22.74
C ASN A 63 10.12 12.25 -22.92
N ILE A 64 10.76 12.92 -21.96
CA ILE A 64 11.00 14.37 -21.96
C ILE A 64 12.31 14.68 -22.70
N HIS A 65 12.22 15.28 -23.90
CA HIS A 65 13.37 15.49 -24.80
C HIS A 65 14.00 16.89 -24.76
N ASN A 66 13.58 17.76 -23.85
CA ASN A 66 14.08 19.14 -23.79
C ASN A 66 15.51 19.21 -23.24
N HIS A 67 16.39 19.93 -23.95
CA HIS A 67 17.83 19.92 -23.67
C HIS A 67 18.27 20.64 -22.39
N VAL A 68 17.38 21.39 -21.71
CA VAL A 68 17.67 21.99 -20.40
C VAL A 68 16.35 22.12 -19.62
N LEU A 69 16.17 21.32 -18.57
CA LEU A 69 15.02 21.48 -17.66
C LEU A 69 15.29 22.63 -16.68
N PRO A 70 14.35 23.56 -16.46
CA PRO A 70 14.52 24.56 -15.41
C PRO A 70 14.51 23.87 -14.03
N LYS A 71 15.08 24.53 -13.02
CA LYS A 71 15.37 23.92 -11.71
C LYS A 71 14.11 23.43 -10.98
N ASP A 72 13.02 24.16 -11.13
CA ASP A 72 11.67 23.83 -10.67
C ASP A 72 11.12 22.54 -11.33
N ALA A 73 11.33 22.37 -12.64
CA ALA A 73 10.92 21.16 -13.35
C ALA A 73 11.73 19.92 -12.93
N LEU A 74 13.03 20.07 -12.59
CA LEU A 74 13.87 18.96 -12.11
C LEU A 74 13.33 18.33 -10.83
N GLY A 75 12.87 19.14 -9.88
CA GLY A 75 12.24 18.64 -8.64
C GLY A 75 11.00 17.80 -8.91
N VAL A 76 10.15 18.27 -9.83
CA VAL A 76 8.92 17.56 -10.23
C VAL A 76 9.24 16.29 -11.01
N VAL A 77 10.26 16.29 -11.87
CA VAL A 77 10.75 15.09 -12.56
C VAL A 77 11.28 14.04 -11.58
N ALA A 78 12.08 14.45 -10.60
CA ALA A 78 12.54 13.55 -9.55
C ALA A 78 11.36 12.95 -8.77
N ALA A 79 10.38 13.78 -8.40
CA ALA A 79 9.16 13.29 -7.75
C ALA A 79 8.41 12.29 -8.65
N ALA A 80 8.23 12.58 -9.93
CA ALA A 80 7.55 11.67 -10.85
C ALA A 80 8.26 10.31 -10.96
N ILE A 81 9.60 10.28 -11.01
CA ILE A 81 10.38 9.04 -11.19
C ILE A 81 10.50 8.23 -9.90
N PHE A 82 10.79 8.87 -8.76
CA PHE A 82 11.14 8.16 -7.52
C PHE A 82 9.94 7.92 -6.59
N THR A 83 8.93 8.78 -6.62
CA THR A 83 7.76 8.64 -5.75
C THR A 83 6.97 7.34 -5.97
N PRO A 84 6.78 6.83 -7.21
CA PRO A 84 6.10 5.55 -7.41
C PRO A 84 6.80 4.39 -6.67
N PHE A 85 8.14 4.37 -6.64
CA PHE A 85 8.91 3.35 -5.93
C PHE A 85 8.74 3.44 -4.41
N LEU A 86 8.81 4.65 -3.85
CA LEU A 86 8.59 4.86 -2.41
C LEU A 86 7.15 4.54 -2.02
N ALA A 87 6.19 4.93 -2.84
CA ALA A 87 4.78 4.62 -2.69
C ALA A 87 4.53 3.11 -2.68
N ALA A 88 5.19 2.36 -3.56
CA ALA A 88 5.11 0.90 -3.61
C ALA A 88 5.58 0.25 -2.30
N ILE A 89 6.75 0.66 -1.81
CA ILE A 89 7.32 0.13 -0.57
C ILE A 89 6.38 0.40 0.61
N ILE A 90 5.88 1.62 0.74
CA ILE A 90 4.96 1.97 1.82
C ILE A 90 3.64 1.22 1.69
N ALA A 91 3.07 1.15 0.48
CA ALA A 91 1.84 0.40 0.24
C ALA A 91 2.01 -1.06 0.65
N ALA A 92 3.16 -1.68 0.33
CA ALA A 92 3.51 -3.02 0.77
C ALA A 92 3.59 -3.15 2.30
N PHE A 93 4.24 -2.21 2.99
CA PHE A 93 4.31 -2.20 4.45
C PHE A 93 2.95 -2.02 5.12
N VAL A 94 2.14 -1.08 4.64
CA VAL A 94 0.81 -0.79 5.19
C VAL A 94 -0.15 -1.95 4.91
N ALA A 95 -0.09 -2.55 3.72
CA ALA A 95 -0.88 -3.73 3.37
C ALA A 95 -0.50 -4.93 4.26
N SER A 96 0.79 -5.27 4.31
CA SER A 96 1.33 -6.28 5.22
C SER A 96 0.90 -6.04 6.66
N GLY A 97 1.06 -4.81 7.15
CA GLY A 97 0.75 -4.43 8.52
C GLY A 97 -0.73 -4.58 8.86
N THR A 98 -1.60 -4.08 8.00
CA THR A 98 -3.05 -4.10 8.21
C THR A 98 -3.61 -5.51 8.12
N ILE A 99 -3.18 -6.28 7.11
CA ILE A 99 -3.58 -7.68 6.93
C ILE A 99 -3.12 -8.50 8.13
N SER A 100 -1.87 -8.29 8.55
CA SER A 100 -1.30 -8.96 9.70
C SER A 100 -2.05 -8.66 11.00
N GLY A 101 -2.34 -7.38 11.25
CA GLY A 101 -3.10 -6.95 12.41
C GLY A 101 -4.48 -7.57 12.43
N THR A 102 -5.20 -7.53 11.30
CA THR A 102 -6.54 -8.10 11.15
C THR A 102 -6.56 -9.58 11.51
N PHE A 103 -5.68 -10.38 10.89
CA PHE A 103 -5.59 -11.82 11.18
C PHE A 103 -5.23 -12.11 12.64
N SER A 104 -4.36 -11.29 13.22
CA SER A 104 -3.93 -11.45 14.60
C SER A 104 -5.06 -11.14 15.57
N GLU A 105 -5.85 -10.10 15.31
CA GLU A 105 -7.06 -9.77 16.06
C GLU A 105 -8.11 -10.86 15.94
N ASP A 106 -8.42 -11.31 14.72
CA ASP A 106 -9.44 -12.33 14.48
C ASP A 106 -9.10 -13.66 15.16
N ARG A 107 -7.82 -14.01 15.22
CA ARG A 107 -7.33 -15.18 15.96
C ARG A 107 -7.35 -14.98 17.47
N ASN A 108 -6.95 -13.81 17.96
CA ASN A 108 -6.97 -13.51 19.40
C ASN A 108 -8.39 -13.43 19.96
N GLU A 109 -9.35 -13.02 19.12
CA GLU A 109 -10.75 -12.99 19.46
C GLU A 109 -11.41 -14.38 19.34
N GLY A 110 -10.85 -15.36 18.63
CA GLY A 110 -11.51 -16.65 18.46
C GLY A 110 -12.43 -16.73 17.23
N VAL A 111 -12.47 -15.67 16.42
CA VAL A 111 -13.28 -15.58 15.19
C VAL A 111 -12.78 -16.59 14.16
N PHE A 112 -11.47 -16.80 14.11
CA PHE A 112 -10.84 -17.75 13.20
C PHE A 112 -11.23 -19.20 13.54
N GLU A 113 -11.25 -19.55 14.82
CA GLU A 113 -11.66 -20.87 15.33
C GLU A 113 -13.14 -21.14 15.02
N VAL A 114 -13.99 -20.11 15.14
CA VAL A 114 -15.40 -20.19 14.75
C VAL A 114 -15.55 -20.37 13.23
N LEU A 115 -14.75 -19.68 12.42
CA LEU A 115 -14.70 -19.86 10.96
C LEU A 115 -14.28 -21.28 10.56
N LEU A 116 -13.27 -21.85 11.22
CA LEU A 116 -12.79 -23.22 10.99
C LEU A 116 -13.81 -24.28 11.44
N SER A 117 -14.62 -23.97 12.45
CA SER A 117 -15.72 -24.84 12.89
C SER A 117 -16.96 -24.78 11.99
N SER A 118 -16.99 -23.85 11.03
CA SER A 118 -18.10 -23.73 10.08
C SER A 118 -18.11 -24.91 9.10
N PRO A 119 -19.27 -25.25 8.49
CA PRO A 119 -19.37 -26.35 7.52
C PRO A 119 -18.67 -26.04 6.17
N VAL A 120 -17.83 -25.02 6.11
CA VAL A 120 -17.08 -24.59 4.93
C VAL A 120 -15.71 -25.26 4.92
N SER A 121 -15.24 -25.67 3.74
CA SER A 121 -13.91 -26.25 3.59
C SER A 121 -12.82 -25.27 4.04
N HIS A 122 -11.86 -25.77 4.82
CA HIS A 122 -10.72 -24.98 5.28
C HIS A 122 -9.91 -24.38 4.12
N ARG A 123 -9.84 -25.12 3.01
CA ARG A 123 -9.21 -24.67 1.77
C ARG A 123 -9.89 -23.43 1.21
N ASP A 124 -11.23 -23.41 1.20
CA ASP A 124 -12.00 -22.31 0.62
C ASP A 124 -11.89 -21.05 1.49
N ILE A 125 -11.83 -21.22 2.81
CA ILE A 125 -11.58 -20.12 3.77
C ILE A 125 -10.21 -19.49 3.50
N ILE A 126 -9.16 -20.31 3.41
CA ILE A 126 -7.78 -19.84 3.17
C ILE A 126 -7.65 -19.16 1.80
N ILE A 127 -8.21 -19.75 0.75
CA ILE A 127 -8.19 -19.18 -0.60
C ILE A 127 -8.94 -17.84 -0.63
N SER A 128 -10.11 -17.76 -0.01
CA SER A 128 -10.90 -16.51 0.03
C SER A 128 -10.15 -15.40 0.76
N LEU A 129 -9.49 -15.72 1.86
CA LEU A 129 -8.62 -14.81 2.60
C LEU A 129 -7.44 -14.33 1.75
N LEU A 130 -6.76 -15.23 1.05
CA LEU A 130 -5.65 -14.89 0.17
C LEU A 130 -6.11 -13.98 -0.98
N ILE A 131 -7.20 -14.32 -1.67
CA ILE A 131 -7.74 -13.51 -2.77
C ILE A 131 -8.14 -12.12 -2.25
N TYR A 132 -8.80 -12.06 -1.11
CA TYR A 132 -9.26 -10.80 -0.53
C TYR A 132 -8.09 -9.87 -0.17
N THR A 133 -7.10 -10.43 0.51
CA THR A 133 -5.90 -9.68 0.94
C THR A 133 -5.10 -9.18 -0.25
N LEU A 134 -4.96 -9.99 -1.31
CA LEU A 134 -4.32 -9.60 -2.56
C LEU A 134 -5.07 -8.48 -3.27
N LEU A 135 -6.39 -8.61 -3.44
CA LEU A 135 -7.21 -7.59 -4.10
C LEU A 135 -7.18 -6.26 -3.34
N ALA A 136 -7.29 -6.30 -2.01
CA ALA A 136 -7.22 -5.10 -1.18
C ALA A 136 -5.85 -4.41 -1.31
N SER A 137 -4.78 -5.19 -1.37
CA SER A 137 -3.41 -4.66 -1.52
C SER A 137 -3.21 -4.00 -2.88
N LEU A 138 -3.67 -4.63 -3.97
CA LEU A 138 -3.61 -4.08 -5.32
C LEU A 138 -4.41 -2.78 -5.46
N ILE A 139 -5.60 -2.71 -4.82
CA ILE A 139 -6.43 -1.49 -4.84
C ILE A 139 -5.72 -0.35 -4.11
N VAL A 140 -5.18 -0.61 -2.92
CA VAL A 140 -4.46 0.41 -2.14
C VAL A 140 -3.21 0.87 -2.88
N GLU A 141 -2.42 -0.06 -3.39
CA GLU A 141 -1.23 0.21 -4.18
C GLU A 141 -1.55 1.06 -5.41
N GLY A 142 -2.52 0.64 -6.22
CA GLY A 142 -2.97 1.38 -7.40
C GLY A 142 -3.43 2.79 -7.06
N LEU A 143 -4.22 2.97 -5.99
CA LEU A 143 -4.67 4.28 -5.53
C LEU A 143 -3.51 5.18 -5.11
N VAL A 144 -2.59 4.65 -4.31
CA VAL A 144 -1.44 5.42 -3.81
C VAL A 144 -0.57 5.84 -4.98
N ILE A 145 -0.20 4.93 -5.88
CA ILE A 145 0.61 5.26 -7.06
C ILE A 145 -0.11 6.27 -7.95
N THR A 146 -1.41 6.09 -8.20
CA THR A 146 -2.18 7.00 -9.05
C THR A 146 -2.14 8.41 -8.48
N ILE A 147 -2.32 8.57 -7.17
CA ILE A 147 -2.30 9.89 -6.54
C ILE A 147 -0.88 10.45 -6.46
N THR A 148 0.09 9.63 -6.06
CA THR A 148 1.44 10.11 -5.82
C THR A 148 2.20 10.45 -7.09
N SER A 149 2.07 9.59 -8.07
CA SER A 149 2.68 9.78 -9.38
C SER A 149 1.83 10.70 -10.25
N GLY A 150 0.50 10.60 -10.16
CA GLY A 150 -0.42 11.40 -10.97
C GLY A 150 -0.31 12.90 -10.71
N ILE A 151 -0.10 13.35 -9.47
CA ILE A 151 0.12 14.77 -9.17
C ILE A 151 1.40 15.29 -9.86
N SER A 152 2.49 14.53 -9.78
CA SER A 152 3.77 14.90 -10.38
C SER A 152 3.70 14.89 -11.91
N LEU A 153 3.07 13.86 -12.49
CA LEU A 153 2.85 13.75 -13.93
C LEU A 153 1.92 14.84 -14.47
N LEU A 154 0.83 15.13 -13.76
CA LEU A 154 -0.08 16.21 -14.11
C LEU A 154 0.64 17.56 -14.09
N SER A 155 1.51 17.78 -13.09
CA SER A 155 2.32 19.00 -13.02
C SER A 155 3.25 19.13 -14.23
N LEU A 156 3.94 18.05 -14.63
CA LEU A 156 4.80 18.05 -15.83
C LEU A 156 4.00 18.23 -17.13
N TYR A 157 2.79 17.70 -17.20
CA TYR A 157 1.87 17.91 -18.32
C TYR A 157 1.44 19.38 -18.42
N LEU A 158 1.02 19.98 -17.29
CA LEU A 158 0.62 21.39 -17.23
C LEU A 158 1.78 22.35 -17.52
N MET A 159 3.01 21.98 -17.17
CA MET A 159 4.22 22.72 -17.52
C MET A 159 4.63 22.54 -19.00
N GLY A 160 3.95 21.67 -19.76
CA GLY A 160 4.24 21.43 -21.18
C GLY A 160 5.45 20.52 -21.45
N TYR A 161 5.95 19.81 -20.43
CA TYR A 161 7.10 18.91 -20.57
C TYR A 161 6.72 17.47 -20.93
N LEU A 162 5.50 17.05 -20.60
CA LEU A 162 5.03 15.68 -20.77
C LEU A 162 4.04 15.57 -21.94
N ASN A 163 4.43 14.88 -23.02
CA ASN A 163 3.56 14.63 -24.17
C ASN A 163 3.06 13.17 -24.23
N SER A 164 3.84 12.23 -23.69
CA SER A 164 3.49 10.82 -23.58
C SER A 164 4.33 10.16 -22.49
N PHE A 165 3.88 9.01 -21.98
CA PHE A 165 4.65 8.23 -21.02
C PHE A 165 5.70 7.38 -21.75
N GLY A 166 6.91 7.30 -21.20
CA GLY A 166 7.92 6.36 -21.68
C GLY A 166 7.57 4.92 -21.29
N ILE A 167 7.96 3.96 -22.13
CA ILE A 167 7.69 2.53 -21.92
C ILE A 167 8.25 2.04 -20.58
N TYR A 168 9.44 2.50 -20.19
CA TYR A 168 10.06 2.11 -18.92
C TYR A 168 9.29 2.61 -17.69
N TYR A 169 8.61 3.74 -17.79
CA TYR A 169 7.77 4.23 -16.70
C TYR A 169 6.47 3.43 -16.58
N LEU A 170 5.88 3.02 -17.71
CA LEU A 170 4.76 2.10 -17.71
C LEU A 170 5.15 0.74 -17.12
N GLU A 171 6.30 0.17 -17.51
CA GLU A 171 6.83 -1.06 -16.91
C GLU A 171 7.04 -0.93 -15.40
N LEU A 172 7.59 0.19 -14.94
CA LEU A 172 7.78 0.46 -13.53
C LEU A 172 6.45 0.44 -12.76
N VAL A 173 5.45 1.16 -13.26
CA VAL A 173 4.14 1.28 -12.59
C VAL A 173 3.31 -0.01 -12.67
N THR A 174 3.41 -0.75 -13.77
CA THR A 174 2.54 -1.91 -14.04
C THR A 174 3.15 -3.26 -13.67
N ILE A 175 4.48 -3.39 -13.64
CA ILE A 175 5.17 -4.67 -13.42
C ILE A 175 5.97 -4.62 -12.12
N LEU A 176 6.89 -3.65 -12.00
CA LEU A 176 7.85 -3.66 -10.91
C LEU A 176 7.18 -3.43 -9.55
N ILE A 177 6.24 -2.50 -9.48
CA ILE A 177 5.58 -2.14 -8.23
C ILE A 177 4.71 -3.31 -7.69
N PRO A 178 3.77 -3.90 -8.45
CA PRO A 178 3.02 -5.07 -8.00
C PRO A 178 3.90 -6.26 -7.59
N SER A 179 5.07 -6.40 -8.22
CA SER A 179 6.04 -7.46 -7.90
C SER A 179 6.71 -7.30 -6.51
N LEU A 180 6.61 -6.14 -5.86
CA LEU A 180 7.10 -5.89 -4.50
C LEU A 180 6.01 -6.10 -3.45
N THR A 181 4.81 -5.62 -3.73
CA THR A 181 3.67 -5.67 -2.81
C THR A 181 3.14 -7.09 -2.63
N PHE A 182 3.08 -7.86 -3.73
CA PHE A 182 2.57 -9.24 -3.70
C PHE A 182 3.40 -10.17 -2.81
N PRO A 183 4.74 -10.27 -2.95
CA PRO A 183 5.55 -11.10 -2.07
C PRO A 183 5.52 -10.62 -0.62
N ALA A 184 5.50 -9.31 -0.36
CA ALA A 184 5.47 -8.77 1.00
C ALA A 184 4.22 -9.21 1.77
N VAL A 185 3.05 -9.15 1.12
CA VAL A 185 1.78 -9.62 1.68
C VAL A 185 1.81 -11.13 1.91
N LEU A 186 2.32 -11.90 0.94
CA LEU A 186 2.41 -13.36 1.04
C LEU A 186 3.32 -13.81 2.18
N ILE A 187 4.51 -13.21 2.29
CA ILE A 187 5.46 -13.46 3.39
C ILE A 187 4.81 -13.12 4.74
N SER A 188 4.09 -12.01 4.82
CA SER A 188 3.44 -11.58 6.06
C SER A 188 2.35 -12.54 6.52
N LEU A 189 1.51 -13.00 5.59
CA LEU A 189 0.50 -14.04 5.86
C LEU A 189 1.15 -15.35 6.32
N LEU A 190 2.22 -15.77 5.63
CA LEU A 190 2.96 -16.99 5.94
C LEU A 190 3.60 -16.92 7.33
N LEU A 191 4.24 -15.81 7.68
CA LEU A 191 4.86 -15.59 8.98
C LEU A 191 3.86 -15.64 10.13
N ILE A 192 2.66 -15.10 9.96
CA ILE A 192 1.61 -15.12 11.00
C ILE A 192 0.96 -16.48 11.13
N THR A 193 0.86 -17.21 10.02
CA THR A 193 0.36 -18.58 10.01
C THR A 193 1.31 -19.50 10.77
N ILE A 194 2.62 -19.40 10.50
CA ILE A 194 3.66 -20.23 11.12
C ILE A 194 3.97 -19.78 12.56
N SER A 195 3.98 -18.48 12.83
CA SER A 195 4.31 -17.91 14.13
C SER A 195 3.19 -17.01 14.65
N PRO A 196 2.17 -17.60 15.31
CA PRO A 196 1.01 -16.87 15.85
C PRO A 196 1.39 -15.82 16.90
N SER A 197 2.52 -16.03 17.58
CA SER A 197 3.04 -15.13 18.62
C SER A 197 3.40 -13.75 18.07
N LEU A 198 3.81 -13.64 16.80
CA LEU A 198 4.08 -12.37 16.14
C LEU A 198 2.82 -11.48 16.08
N GLY A 199 1.65 -12.08 15.92
CA GLY A 199 0.38 -11.36 15.95
C GLY A 199 -0.03 -10.85 17.34
N ARG A 200 0.37 -11.56 18.39
CA ARG A 200 0.09 -11.18 19.79
C ARG A 200 0.89 -9.97 20.23
N VAL A 201 2.16 -9.90 19.83
CA VAL A 201 3.01 -8.73 20.09
C VAL A 201 2.47 -7.49 19.39
N ARG A 202 1.91 -7.64 18.19
CA ARG A 202 1.45 -6.54 17.35
C ARG A 202 0.11 -5.93 17.79
N THR A 203 -0.77 -6.73 18.37
CA THR A 203 -2.12 -6.31 18.79
C THR A 203 -2.20 -5.97 20.28
N GLY A 204 -1.21 -6.37 21.08
CA GLY A 204 -1.22 -6.17 22.54
C GLY A 204 -2.32 -6.97 23.26
N LEU A 205 -3.04 -7.84 22.56
CA LEU A 205 -4.16 -8.62 23.08
C LEU A 205 -3.67 -9.96 23.63
N THR A 206 -4.05 -10.26 24.88
CA THR A 206 -3.90 -11.60 25.48
C THR A 206 -5.08 -12.49 25.06
N PRO A 207 -4.87 -13.80 24.83
CA PRO A 207 -5.94 -14.69 24.38
C PRO A 207 -7.10 -14.73 25.39
N GLY A 208 -8.34 -14.65 24.91
CA GLY A 208 -9.53 -15.04 25.68
C GLY A 208 -10.25 -13.95 26.50
N ARG A 209 -9.81 -12.68 26.50
CA ARG A 209 -10.49 -11.63 27.31
C ARG A 209 -11.73 -11.00 26.66
N THR A 210 -11.85 -10.99 25.34
CA THR A 210 -12.88 -10.18 24.65
C THR A 210 -14.18 -10.92 24.30
N TYR A 211 -14.13 -12.24 24.06
CA TYR A 211 -15.33 -12.98 23.68
C TYR A 211 -16.33 -13.17 24.82
N TYR A 212 -15.86 -13.30 26.07
CA TYR A 212 -16.76 -13.38 27.23
C TYR A 212 -17.45 -12.06 27.56
N GLN A 213 -16.86 -10.90 27.25
CA GLN A 213 -17.46 -9.61 27.60
C GLN A 213 -18.46 -9.08 26.58
N ARG A 214 -18.33 -9.42 25.28
CA ARG A 214 -19.25 -8.91 24.24
C ARG A 214 -20.55 -9.69 24.08
N PHE A 215 -20.60 -10.98 24.45
CA PHE A 215 -21.84 -11.78 24.34
C PHE A 215 -22.76 -11.70 25.55
N HIS A 216 -22.27 -11.26 26.73
CA HIS A 216 -23.14 -10.98 27.88
C HIS A 216 -24.04 -9.75 27.68
N PHE A 217 -23.78 -8.90 26.68
CA PHE A 217 -24.64 -7.77 26.33
C PHE A 217 -25.83 -8.12 25.42
N PHE A 218 -25.93 -9.35 24.91
CA PHE A 218 -27.04 -9.79 24.06
C PHE A 218 -28.00 -10.77 24.76
N GLN A 219 -27.95 -10.87 26.09
CA GLN A 219 -28.83 -11.72 26.90
C GLN A 219 -29.82 -10.95 27.82
N TYR A 220 -30.04 -9.66 27.59
CA TYR A 220 -31.11 -8.90 28.22
C TYR A 220 -31.96 -8.18 27.18
#